data_AF-A0A060CKM6-F1
#
_entry.id   AF-A0A060CKM6-F1
#
_cell.length_a   1.000
_cell.length_b   1.000
_cell.length_c   1.000
_cell.angle_alpha   90.00
_cell.angle_beta   90.00
_cell.angle_gamma   90.00
#
_symmetry.space_group_name_H-M   'P 1'
#
loop_
_entity.id
_entity.type
_entity.pdbx_description
1 polymer ?
#
loop_
_entity_poly.entity_id
_entity_poly.type
_entity_poly.pdbx_seq_one_letter_code
_entity_poly.pdbx_strand_id
1 'polypeptide(L)'
;MAYIGTHDNQTLKGFIANHPNLYPFMGTGVWGTSNPNSFYETMIWQLAESKADLVIYQMADVLGYDDYARLNTPATLGGTNWQFRIHQDYDKGGASDKLAQIATKTKRI
;
A
#
# COMPACT_ATOMS: atom_id res chain seq x y z
N MET A 1 8.81 2.93 -14.05
CA MET A 1 8.83 2.84 -12.57
C MET A 1 7.43 3.17 -12.06
N ALA A 2 6.92 2.41 -11.08
CA ALA A 2 5.59 2.63 -10.53
C ALA A 2 5.61 2.53 -8.99
N TYR A 3 4.80 3.36 -8.34
CA TYR A 3 4.60 3.41 -6.89
C TYR A 3 3.10 3.36 -6.60
N ILE A 4 2.72 2.77 -5.47
CA ILE A 4 1.36 2.91 -4.96
C ILE A 4 1.16 4.27 -4.28
N GLY A 5 2.23 4.76 -3.65
CA GLY A 5 2.37 6.07 -3.03
C GLY A 5 3.83 6.29 -2.65
N THR A 6 4.18 7.54 -2.39
CA THR A 6 5.49 7.94 -1.86
C THR A 6 5.35 8.32 -0.38
N HIS A 7 6.47 8.67 0.26
CA HIS A 7 6.49 9.15 1.64
C HIS A 7 5.56 10.35 1.93
N ASP A 8 5.17 11.12 0.90
CA ASP A 8 4.26 12.27 1.01
C ASP A 8 2.77 11.87 1.00
N ASN A 9 2.47 10.66 0.52
CA ASN A 9 1.11 10.15 0.44
C ASN A 9 0.69 9.51 1.77
N GLN A 10 -0.62 9.37 1.96
CA GLN A 10 -1.18 8.49 2.99
C GLN A 10 -0.71 7.05 2.79
N THR A 11 -0.81 6.24 3.84
CA THR A 11 -0.71 4.78 3.62
C THR A 11 -1.88 4.35 2.75
N LEU A 12 -1.73 3.24 2.02
CA LEU A 12 -2.76 2.74 1.14
C LEU A 12 -4.07 2.46 1.90
N LYS A 13 -3.98 1.91 3.12
CA LYS A 13 -5.15 1.71 3.97
C LYS A 13 -5.78 3.02 4.41
N GLY A 14 -4.96 4.01 4.78
CA GLY A 14 -5.43 5.35 5.11
C GLY A 14 -6.13 6.02 3.92
N PHE A 15 -5.55 5.92 2.72
CA PHE A 15 -6.15 6.43 1.50
C PHE A 15 -7.50 5.78 1.22
N ILE A 16 -7.59 4.44 1.21
CA ILE A 16 -8.85 3.72 0.95
C ILE A 16 -9.91 4.13 1.97
N ALA A 17 -9.58 4.10 3.27
CA ALA A 17 -10.52 4.41 4.35
C ALA A 17 -11.10 5.84 4.26
N ASN A 18 -10.30 6.79 3.79
CA ASN A 18 -10.72 8.20 3.65
C ASN A 18 -11.46 8.52 2.35
N HIS A 19 -11.56 7.58 1.41
CA HIS A 19 -12.19 7.80 0.10
C HIS A 19 -13.31 6.77 -0.20
N PRO A 20 -14.34 6.62 0.67
CA PRO A 20 -15.43 5.69 0.45
C PRO A 20 -16.25 5.97 -0.82
N ASN A 21 -16.23 7.23 -1.31
CA ASN A 21 -16.83 7.61 -2.57
C ASN A 21 -16.20 6.92 -3.79
N LEU A 22 -14.97 6.39 -3.68
CA LEU A 22 -14.30 5.63 -4.73
C LEU A 22 -14.66 4.14 -4.72
N TYR A 23 -15.35 3.64 -3.69
CA TYR A 23 -15.63 2.20 -3.54
C TYR A 23 -16.46 1.62 -4.68
N PRO A 24 -17.50 2.30 -5.22
CA PRO A 24 -18.23 1.79 -6.38
C PRO A 24 -17.31 1.62 -7.60
N PHE A 25 -16.41 2.58 -7.83
CA PHE A 25 -15.45 2.51 -8.95
C PHE A 25 -14.45 1.37 -8.75
N MET A 26 -13.77 1.33 -7.61
CA MET A 26 -12.81 0.27 -7.29
C MET A 26 -13.46 -1.11 -7.29
N GLY A 27 -14.66 -1.20 -6.72
CA GLY A 27 -15.42 -2.43 -6.57
C GLY A 27 -15.94 -2.96 -7.89
N THR A 28 -17.02 -2.40 -8.44
CA THR A 28 -17.65 -2.95 -9.65
C THR A 28 -17.00 -2.45 -10.94
N GLY A 29 -16.36 -1.28 -10.92
CA GLY A 29 -15.75 -0.67 -12.10
C GLY A 29 -14.39 -1.28 -12.50
N VAL A 30 -13.63 -1.84 -11.56
CA VAL A 30 -12.28 -2.34 -11.82
C VAL A 30 -12.07 -3.79 -11.35
N TRP A 31 -12.47 -4.15 -10.12
CA TRP A 31 -12.04 -5.42 -9.51
C TRP A 31 -13.15 -6.46 -9.28
N GLY A 32 -14.40 -6.14 -9.59
CA GLY A 32 -15.54 -7.04 -9.42
C GLY A 32 -15.80 -7.48 -7.98
N THR A 33 -15.42 -6.68 -6.98
CA THR A 33 -15.55 -7.01 -5.55
C THR A 33 -16.32 -5.94 -4.78
N SER A 34 -17.24 -6.35 -3.90
CA SER A 34 -17.97 -5.44 -3.01
C SER A 34 -17.31 -5.29 -1.64
N ASN A 35 -16.22 -6.03 -1.35
CA ASN A 35 -15.55 -6.02 -0.06
C ASN A 35 -14.43 -4.96 -0.03
N PRO A 36 -14.57 -3.84 0.71
CA PRO A 36 -13.55 -2.79 0.73
C PRO A 36 -12.21 -3.26 1.32
N ASN A 37 -12.22 -4.27 2.20
CA ASN A 37 -11.00 -4.84 2.75
C ASN A 37 -10.15 -5.54 1.68
N SER A 38 -10.75 -5.93 0.54
CA SER A 38 -10.03 -6.54 -0.58
C SER A 38 -9.32 -5.53 -1.48
N PHE A 39 -9.66 -4.23 -1.41
CA PHE A 39 -9.07 -3.19 -2.26
C PHE A 39 -7.58 -3.04 -1.99
N TYR A 40 -7.18 -3.00 -0.71
CA TYR A 40 -5.78 -2.90 -0.31
C TYR A 40 -4.93 -4.03 -0.90
N GLU A 41 -5.38 -5.28 -0.74
CA GLU A 41 -4.65 -6.44 -1.30
C GLU A 41 -4.62 -6.39 -2.82
N THR A 42 -5.77 -6.09 -3.45
CA THR A 42 -5.88 -6.05 -4.91
C THR A 42 -4.94 -5.00 -5.51
N MET A 43 -4.86 -3.80 -4.92
CA MET A 43 -3.98 -2.74 -5.42
C MET A 43 -2.50 -3.10 -5.30
N ILE A 44 -2.09 -3.78 -4.21
CA ILE A 44 -0.73 -4.28 -4.05
C ILE A 44 -0.38 -5.23 -5.19
N TRP A 45 -1.23 -6.22 -5.47
CA TRP A 45 -1.03 -7.18 -6.56
C TRP A 45 -1.04 -6.51 -7.94
N GLN A 46 -2.01 -5.62 -8.21
CA GLN A 46 -2.14 -4.93 -9.49
C GLN A 46 -0.94 -4.03 -9.83
N LEU A 47 -0.33 -3.37 -8.83
CA LEU A 47 0.89 -2.61 -9.09
C LEU A 47 2.02 -3.52 -9.57
N ALA A 48 2.18 -4.70 -8.97
CA ALA A 48 3.15 -5.70 -9.41
C ALA A 48 2.80 -6.33 -10.76
N GLU A 49 1.54 -6.38 -11.18
CA GLU A 49 1.14 -6.84 -12.52
C GLU A 49 1.34 -5.80 -13.62
N SER A 50 1.60 -4.54 -13.25
CA SER A 50 1.84 -3.46 -14.22
C SER A 50 3.04 -3.73 -15.14
N LYS A 51 3.06 -3.07 -16.30
CA LYS A 51 4.17 -3.12 -17.27
C LYS A 51 5.43 -2.36 -16.82
N ALA A 52 5.47 -1.82 -15.60
CA ALA A 52 6.62 -1.08 -15.12
C ALA A 52 7.81 -2.01 -14.83
N ASP A 53 8.99 -1.64 -15.32
CA ASP A 53 10.25 -2.37 -15.09
C ASP A 53 10.63 -2.43 -13.61
N LEU A 54 10.25 -1.40 -12.84
CA LEU A 54 10.50 -1.29 -11.41
C LEU A 54 9.22 -0.90 -10.68
N VAL A 55 8.86 -1.67 -9.68
CA VAL A 55 7.75 -1.42 -8.76
C VAL A 55 8.31 -1.24 -7.36
N ILE A 56 7.88 -0.16 -6.70
CA ILE A 56 8.32 0.18 -5.36
C ILE A 56 7.10 0.36 -4.46
N TYR A 57 7.13 -0.31 -3.31
CA TYR A 57 6.14 -0.17 -2.25
C TYR A 57 6.71 0.59 -1.07
N GLN A 58 5.86 1.33 -0.36
CA GLN A 58 6.23 1.80 0.97
C GLN A 58 6.14 0.65 1.97
N MET A 59 7.03 0.64 2.96
CA MET A 59 7.03 -0.46 3.93
C MET A 59 5.77 -0.48 4.81
N ALA A 60 5.17 0.68 5.07
CA ALA A 60 3.85 0.77 5.74
C ALA A 60 2.76 0.05 4.94
N ASP A 61 2.79 0.17 3.61
CA ASP A 61 1.86 -0.53 2.73
C ASP A 61 2.16 -2.02 2.71
N VAL A 62 3.41 -2.46 2.68
CA VAL A 62 3.75 -3.89 2.75
C VAL A 62 3.26 -4.53 4.06
N LEU A 63 3.40 -3.82 5.17
CA LEU A 63 3.01 -4.29 6.51
C LEU A 63 1.52 -4.07 6.82
N GLY A 64 0.79 -3.41 5.91
CA GLY A 64 -0.63 -3.15 6.05
C GLY A 64 -0.97 -2.24 7.24
N TYR A 65 -0.12 -1.26 7.53
CA TYR A 65 -0.39 -0.24 8.54
C TYR A 65 -1.38 0.82 8.02
N ASP A 66 -2.11 1.45 8.94
CA ASP A 66 -2.95 2.61 8.64
C ASP A 66 -2.15 3.93 8.75
N ASP A 67 -2.82 5.08 8.72
CA ASP A 67 -2.18 6.40 8.72
C ASP A 67 -1.39 6.74 10.00
N TYR A 68 -1.46 5.94 11.07
CA TYR A 68 -0.49 6.06 12.17
C TYR A 68 0.97 5.92 11.68
N ALA A 69 1.16 5.20 10.57
CA ALA A 69 2.45 4.98 9.93
C ALA A 69 2.74 5.92 8.74
N ARG A 70 1.91 6.96 8.52
CA ARG A 70 2.14 7.95 7.47
C ARG A 70 3.47 8.68 7.72
N LEU A 71 4.32 8.71 6.70
CA LEU A 71 5.66 9.30 6.83
C LEU A 71 5.65 10.82 6.78
N ASN A 72 4.93 11.43 5.85
CA ASN A 72 4.88 12.87 5.70
C ASN A 72 3.50 13.35 5.28
N THR A 73 3.08 14.48 5.84
CA THR A 73 1.96 15.29 5.33
C THR A 73 2.55 16.60 4.79
N PRO A 74 2.58 16.79 3.46
CA PRO A 74 3.14 18.00 2.87
C PRO A 74 2.47 19.27 3.41
N ALA A 75 3.25 20.36 3.46
CA ALA A 75 2.82 21.68 3.92
C ALA A 75 2.33 21.73 5.39
N THR A 76 2.73 20.77 6.24
CA THR A 76 2.53 20.85 7.70
C THR A 76 3.87 21.02 8.43
N LEU A 77 3.88 21.88 9.44
CA LEU A 77 5.03 22.12 10.31
C LEU A 77 4.83 21.40 11.65
N GLY A 78 5.86 20.71 12.12
CA GLY A 78 5.79 19.93 13.36
C GLY A 78 4.90 18.67 13.24
N GLY A 79 4.50 18.10 14.37
CA GLY A 79 3.69 16.88 14.41
C GLY A 79 4.52 15.60 14.27
N THR A 80 3.97 14.61 13.58
CA THR A 80 4.52 13.24 13.45
C THR A 80 5.30 12.99 12.15
N ASN A 81 5.46 14.00 11.29
CA ASN A 81 6.22 13.87 10.05
C ASN A 81 7.64 13.34 10.34
N TRP A 82 8.10 12.40 9.52
CA TRP A 82 9.43 11.79 9.57
C TRP A 82 9.78 11.03 10.86
N GLN A 83 8.78 10.73 11.70
CA GLN A 83 9.02 10.07 12.99
C GLN A 83 8.61 8.60 13.03
N PHE A 84 7.84 8.11 12.05
CA PHE A 84 7.40 6.73 12.03
C PHE A 84 8.60 5.76 12.00
N ARG A 85 8.53 4.72 12.83
CA ARG A 85 9.51 3.65 12.91
C ARG A 85 8.80 2.31 12.98
N ILE A 86 9.38 1.34 12.27
CA ILE A 86 8.90 -0.03 12.23
C ILE A 86 9.39 -0.77 13.47
N HIS A 87 8.51 -1.60 14.04
CA HIS A 87 8.90 -2.47 15.15
C HIS A 87 9.83 -3.58 14.66
N GLN A 88 10.81 -4.00 15.47
CA GLN A 88 11.80 -5.01 15.09
C GLN A 88 11.19 -6.35 14.64
N ASP A 89 9.98 -6.66 15.12
CA ASP A 89 9.24 -7.88 14.80
C ASP A 89 8.36 -7.77 13.54
N TYR A 90 8.66 -6.84 12.64
CA TYR A 90 7.80 -6.52 11.49
C TYR A 90 7.45 -7.72 10.60
N ASP A 91 8.36 -8.71 10.51
CA ASP A 91 8.18 -9.86 9.63
C ASP A 91 7.49 -11.06 10.29
N LYS A 92 7.13 -10.98 11.58
CA LYS A 92 6.37 -12.08 12.23
C LYS A 92 5.02 -12.34 11.55
N GLY A 93 4.51 -11.37 10.80
CA GLY A 93 3.30 -11.49 9.99
C GLY A 93 3.49 -12.08 8.58
N GLY A 94 4.71 -12.50 8.21
CA GLY A 94 5.00 -13.09 6.90
C GLY A 94 5.01 -12.07 5.74
N ALA A 95 5.46 -10.85 6.00
CA ALA A 95 5.50 -9.78 5.00
C ALA A 95 6.50 -10.12 3.88
N SER A 96 7.66 -10.68 4.24
CA SER A 96 8.68 -11.14 3.30
C SER A 96 8.15 -12.26 2.40
N ASP A 97 7.46 -13.25 2.97
CA ASP A 97 6.88 -14.38 2.22
C ASP A 97 5.83 -13.90 1.21
N LYS A 98 4.96 -12.97 1.64
CA LYS A 98 3.98 -12.33 0.76
C LYS A 98 4.66 -11.59 -0.40
N LEU A 99 5.68 -10.79 -0.13
CA LEU A 99 6.42 -10.08 -1.18
C LEU A 99 7.14 -11.03 -2.14
N ALA A 100 7.76 -12.09 -1.63
CA ALA A 100 8.40 -13.12 -2.46
C ALA A 100 7.38 -13.82 -3.36
N GLN A 101 6.20 -14.12 -2.84
CA GLN A 101 5.10 -14.68 -3.61
C GLN A 101 4.64 -13.73 -4.71
N ILE A 102 4.43 -12.44 -4.40
CA ILE A 102 4.05 -11.41 -5.37
C ILE A 102 5.11 -11.32 -6.48
N ALA A 103 6.38 -11.18 -6.10
CA ALA A 103 7.48 -11.03 -7.05
C ALA A 103 7.59 -12.26 -7.98
N THR A 104 7.49 -13.47 -7.44
CA THR A 104 7.54 -14.71 -8.24
C THR A 104 6.37 -14.81 -9.20
N LYS A 105 5.14 -14.60 -8.72
CA LYS A 105 3.91 -14.74 -9.52
C LYS A 105 3.79 -13.67 -10.61
N THR A 106 4.37 -12.50 -10.38
CA THR A 106 4.38 -11.39 -11.34
C THR A 106 5.66 -11.29 -12.17
N LYS A 107 6.54 -12.31 -12.09
CA LYS A 107 7.79 -12.41 -12.86
C LYS A 107 8.75 -11.23 -12.65
N ARG A 108 8.88 -10.79 -11.40
CA ARG A 108 9.81 -9.76 -10.95
C ARG A 108 11.10 -10.31 -10.34
N ILE A 109 11.16 -11.64 -10.19
CA ILE A 109 12.34 -12.47 -9.87
C ILE A 109 12.25 -13.81 -10.60
#